data_AF-A0A379LK28-F1
#
_entry.id   AF-A0A379LK28-F1
#
_cell.length_a   1.000
_cell.length_b   1.000
_cell.length_c   1.000
_cell.angle_alpha   90.00
_cell.angle_beta   90.00
_cell.angle_gamma   90.00
#
_symmetry.space_group_name_H-M   'P 1'
#
loop_
_entity.id
_entity.type
_entity.pdbx_description
1 polymer ?
#
loop_
_entity_poly.entity_id
_entity_poly.type
_entity_poly.pdbx_seq_one_letter_code
_entity_poly.pdbx_strand_id
1 'polypeptide(L)'
;MKKMIILLGGIMTLVSCSKLDVHSPNAQIEVNVDDDKYSVPLNHIVRPDTGSYPSFDTDMGNAYFFWPSGRGLNNQDKDPNVLEHDDDIISFYWTARNSGVMGNDMPTRVAIRKESAVRNPKQDSFDLEAYIEKFDKHTVWYIGSVYPSSPTTIECFIASSNHQNSICQMEYVHPDYNNYIQLQFSRKNLADWKEINRMAINYMEKWYDE
;
A
#
# COMPACT_ATOMS: atom_id res chain seq x y z
N MET A 1 65.01 -33.39 10.09
CA MET A 1 63.66 -33.73 10.61
C MET A 1 63.42 -32.97 11.91
N LYS A 2 62.49 -32.01 11.93
CA LYS A 2 61.76 -31.55 13.12
C LYS A 2 60.55 -30.74 12.63
N LYS A 3 59.43 -30.94 13.33
CA LYS A 3 58.06 -30.94 12.82
C LYS A 3 57.48 -29.55 12.58
N MET A 4 56.72 -29.41 11.48
CA MET A 4 55.69 -28.39 11.29
C MET A 4 54.61 -28.56 12.36
N ILE A 5 54.17 -27.46 12.97
CA ILE A 5 52.82 -27.33 13.52
C ILE A 5 52.29 -26.00 13.02
N ILE A 6 51.41 -26.08 12.01
CA ILE A 6 50.57 -24.98 11.55
C ILE A 6 49.43 -24.87 12.56
N LEU A 7 49.33 -23.73 13.26
CA LEU A 7 48.13 -23.42 14.05
C LEU A 7 47.13 -22.71 13.12
N LEU A 8 46.21 -23.50 12.53
CA LEU A 8 44.95 -22.99 11.99
C LEU A 8 44.04 -22.67 13.18
N GLY A 9 44.11 -21.43 13.68
CA GLY A 9 43.13 -20.88 14.61
C GLY A 9 41.99 -20.27 13.81
N GLY A 10 40.89 -21.01 13.69
CA GLY A 10 39.68 -20.58 12.99
C GLY A 10 39.14 -19.26 13.56
N ILE A 11 38.91 -18.30 12.66
CA ILE A 11 38.12 -17.11 12.94
C ILE A 11 36.68 -17.60 13.11
N MET A 12 36.23 -17.75 14.36
CA MET A 12 34.80 -17.80 14.66
C MET A 12 34.22 -16.43 14.31
N THR A 13 33.58 -16.31 13.15
CA THR A 13 32.59 -15.26 12.93
C THR A 13 31.43 -15.53 13.87
N LEU A 14 31.45 -14.87 15.03
CA LEU A 14 30.26 -14.68 15.86
C LEU A 14 29.25 -13.94 14.98
N VAL A 15 28.35 -14.68 14.36
CA VAL A 15 27.10 -14.11 13.85
C VAL A 15 26.34 -13.73 15.11
N SER A 16 26.54 -12.50 15.56
CA SER A 16 25.73 -11.94 16.63
C SER A 16 24.29 -11.97 16.12
N CYS A 17 23.48 -12.84 16.70
CA CYS A 17 22.03 -12.72 16.65
C CYS A 17 21.68 -11.47 17.48
N SER A 18 22.00 -10.29 16.93
CA SER A 18 21.53 -9.03 17.48
C SER A 18 20.03 -9.05 17.33
N LYS A 19 19.31 -9.11 18.45
CA LYS A 19 17.88 -8.83 18.48
C LYS A 19 17.67 -7.55 17.67
N LEU A 20 16.80 -7.62 16.67
CA LEU A 20 16.41 -6.47 15.87
C LEU A 20 16.11 -5.31 16.83
N ASP A 21 16.78 -4.18 16.65
CA ASP A 21 16.42 -3.00 17.41
C ASP A 21 15.09 -2.50 16.87
N VAL A 22 14.02 -2.91 17.55
CA VAL A 22 12.61 -2.58 17.27
C VAL A 22 12.36 -1.05 17.36
N HIS A 23 13.35 -0.27 17.78
CA HIS A 23 13.28 1.18 17.77
C HIS A 23 14.00 1.83 16.58
N SER A 24 14.67 1.05 15.72
CA SER A 24 15.27 1.55 14.49
C SER A 24 14.19 1.68 13.39
N PRO A 25 13.87 2.88 12.90
CA PRO A 25 12.83 3.09 11.89
C PRO A 25 13.09 2.32 10.58
N ASN A 26 14.36 2.03 10.30
CA ASN A 26 14.81 1.34 9.09
C ASN A 26 15.04 -0.17 9.32
N ALA A 27 14.69 -0.70 10.49
CA ALA A 27 14.69 -2.14 10.74
C ALA A 27 13.82 -2.83 9.68
N GLN A 28 14.34 -3.86 9.03
CA GLN A 28 13.55 -4.66 8.09
C GLN A 28 12.72 -5.67 8.87
N ILE A 29 11.42 -5.73 8.57
CA ILE A 29 10.45 -6.63 9.17
C ILE A 29 9.97 -7.59 8.09
N GLU A 30 9.94 -8.87 8.42
CA GLU A 30 9.32 -9.90 7.58
C GLU A 30 7.80 -9.74 7.64
N VAL A 31 7.20 -9.59 6.46
CA VAL A 31 5.75 -9.57 6.23
C VAL A 31 5.44 -10.72 5.29
N ASN A 32 4.68 -11.70 5.78
CA ASN A 32 4.25 -12.85 4.99
C ASN A 32 2.80 -12.62 4.55
N VAL A 33 2.60 -12.55 3.24
CA VAL A 33 1.28 -12.41 2.63
C VAL A 33 0.98 -13.73 1.92
N ASP A 34 0.22 -14.61 2.58
CA ASP A 34 0.11 -16.02 2.23
C ASP A 34 1.50 -16.68 2.00
N ASP A 35 1.79 -17.12 0.78
CA ASP A 35 3.07 -17.75 0.38
C ASP A 35 4.16 -16.74 -0.02
N ASP A 36 3.81 -15.46 -0.20
CA ASP A 36 4.77 -14.42 -0.54
C ASP A 36 5.45 -13.83 0.69
N LYS A 37 6.74 -13.58 0.60
CA LYS A 37 7.54 -12.98 1.67
C LYS A 37 8.04 -11.61 1.27
N TYR A 38 8.02 -10.69 2.24
CA TYR A 38 8.48 -9.32 2.03
C TYR A 38 9.37 -8.84 3.18
N SER A 39 10.48 -8.17 2.84
CA SER A 39 11.32 -7.40 3.75
C SER A 39 10.91 -5.92 3.70
N VAL A 40 10.08 -5.49 4.64
CA VAL A 40 9.54 -4.13 4.67
C VAL A 40 10.22 -3.32 5.77
N PRO A 41 10.73 -2.10 5.50
CA PRO A 41 11.22 -1.24 6.57
C PRO A 41 10.09 -0.90 7.54
N LEU A 42 10.37 -1.01 8.82
CA LEU A 42 9.39 -0.88 9.89
C LEU A 42 8.56 0.40 9.79
N ASN A 43 9.20 1.52 9.49
CA ASN A 43 8.53 2.81 9.37
C ASN A 43 7.52 2.88 8.23
N HIS A 44 7.51 1.92 7.30
CA HIS A 44 6.45 1.78 6.32
C HIS A 44 5.28 0.92 6.82
N ILE A 45 5.35 0.30 8.00
CA ILE A 45 4.27 -0.54 8.55
C ILE A 45 3.59 0.14 9.74
N VAL A 46 4.38 0.68 10.66
CA VAL A 46 3.89 1.34 11.86
C VAL A 46 4.82 2.48 12.26
N ARG A 47 4.31 3.41 13.08
CA ARG A 47 5.16 4.41 13.71
C ARG A 47 6.19 3.74 14.64
N PRO A 48 7.48 4.12 14.60
CA PRO A 48 8.52 3.46 15.40
C PRO A 48 8.33 3.52 16.92
N ASP A 49 7.58 4.51 17.43
CA ASP A 49 7.35 4.73 18.86
C ASP A 49 6.19 3.93 19.46
N THR A 50 5.35 3.28 18.65
CA THR A 50 4.22 2.47 19.16
C THR A 50 4.64 1.06 19.61
N GLY A 51 5.88 0.65 19.32
CA GLY A 51 6.63 -0.34 20.10
C GLY A 51 6.14 -1.78 20.10
N SER A 52 5.21 -2.17 19.23
CA SER A 52 4.75 -3.56 19.14
C SER A 52 4.40 -3.93 17.71
N TYR A 53 5.05 -4.97 17.20
CA TYR A 53 4.65 -5.60 15.94
C TYR A 53 5.03 -7.10 15.98
N PRO A 54 4.02 -8.00 15.93
CA PRO A 54 4.28 -9.39 15.59
C PRO A 54 4.70 -9.48 14.12
N SER A 55 5.35 -10.58 13.72
CA SER A 55 5.44 -10.95 12.31
C SER A 55 4.03 -10.90 11.71
N PHE A 56 3.87 -10.22 10.57
CA PHE A 56 2.59 -10.10 9.92
C PHE A 56 2.42 -11.33 9.01
N ASP A 57 1.93 -12.43 9.58
CA ASP A 57 1.24 -13.44 8.77
C ASP A 57 -0.17 -12.90 8.54
N THR A 58 -0.47 -12.51 7.30
CA THR A 58 -1.70 -11.78 6.95
C THR A 58 -2.20 -12.18 5.57
N ASP A 59 -3.51 -12.14 5.37
CA ASP A 59 -4.14 -12.37 4.06
C ASP A 59 -3.79 -11.22 3.08
N MET A 60 -3.38 -10.06 3.60
CA MET A 60 -3.01 -8.88 2.83
C MET A 60 -1.83 -8.14 3.45
N GLY A 61 -0.83 -7.80 2.65
CA GLY A 61 0.18 -6.82 3.02
C GLY A 61 -0.44 -5.45 3.22
N ASN A 62 0.12 -4.68 4.15
CA ASN A 62 -0.28 -3.30 4.42
C ASN A 62 0.98 -2.46 4.67
N ALA A 63 1.08 -1.32 4.01
CA ALA A 63 2.15 -0.36 4.23
C ALA A 63 1.65 1.09 4.07
N TYR A 64 2.46 2.03 4.55
CA TYR A 64 2.24 3.46 4.53
C TYR A 64 3.45 4.18 3.92
N PHE A 65 3.21 5.26 3.18
CA PHE A 65 4.24 6.19 2.76
C PHE A 65 3.67 7.61 2.57
N PHE A 66 4.52 8.62 2.67
CA PHE A 66 4.13 10.01 2.45
C PHE A 66 4.30 10.44 1.00
N TRP A 67 3.24 10.90 0.36
CA TRP A 67 3.29 11.56 -0.94
C TRP A 67 3.75 13.02 -0.82
N PRO A 68 4.63 13.54 -1.70
CA PRO A 68 5.33 12.87 -2.81
C PRO A 68 6.70 12.28 -2.44
N SER A 69 7.10 12.39 -1.17
CA SER A 69 8.47 12.07 -0.75
C SER A 69 8.83 10.57 -0.73
N GLY A 70 7.84 9.70 -0.62
CA GLY A 70 8.02 8.26 -0.39
C GLY A 70 8.62 7.91 0.98
N ARG A 71 8.78 8.85 1.91
CA ARG A 71 9.30 8.50 3.24
C ARG A 71 8.28 7.66 4.00
N GLY A 72 8.77 6.77 4.87
CA GLY A 72 7.96 6.13 5.90
C GLY A 72 7.60 7.08 7.05
N LEU A 73 6.87 6.54 8.02
CA LEU A 73 6.41 7.18 9.24
C LEU A 73 7.58 7.53 10.18
N ASN A 74 7.42 8.60 10.94
CA ASN A 74 8.31 9.00 12.03
C ASN A 74 7.49 9.35 13.28
N ASN A 75 8.16 9.56 14.41
CA ASN A 75 7.49 9.75 15.71
C ASN A 75 6.72 11.09 15.83
N GLN A 76 6.93 12.03 14.89
CA GLN A 76 6.23 13.31 14.82
C GLN A 76 4.99 13.25 13.92
N ASP A 77 4.86 12.21 13.09
CA ASP A 77 3.72 12.06 12.19
C ASP A 77 2.45 11.67 12.96
N LYS A 78 1.28 12.08 12.44
CA LYS A 78 0.01 11.56 12.96
C LYS A 78 -0.05 10.04 12.76
N ASP A 79 -0.60 9.33 13.74
CA ASP A 79 -0.80 7.89 13.61
C ASP A 79 -1.80 7.64 12.46
N PRO A 80 -1.44 6.86 11.42
CA PRO A 80 -2.35 6.56 10.33
C PRO A 80 -3.59 5.79 10.79
N ASN A 81 -3.64 5.25 12.01
CA ASN A 81 -4.79 4.51 12.55
C ASN A 81 -5.78 5.38 13.35
N VAL A 82 -5.55 6.69 13.49
CA VAL A 82 -6.49 7.61 14.15
C VAL A 82 -7.35 8.37 13.15
N LEU A 83 -8.58 8.75 13.55
CA LEU A 83 -9.59 9.37 12.68
C LEU A 83 -9.15 10.66 11.95
N GLU A 84 -8.13 11.36 12.44
CA GLU A 84 -7.55 12.51 11.75
C GLU A 84 -6.27 12.12 11.01
N HIS A 85 -6.41 11.67 9.77
CA HIS A 85 -5.28 11.32 8.92
C HIS A 85 -4.57 12.57 8.37
N ASP A 86 -3.25 12.51 8.29
CA ASP A 86 -2.47 13.45 7.49
C ASP A 86 -2.76 13.17 6.01
N ASP A 87 -3.16 14.20 5.28
CA ASP A 87 -3.55 14.09 3.87
C ASP A 87 -2.43 13.60 2.95
N ASP A 88 -1.17 13.67 3.39
CA ASP A 88 -0.01 13.19 2.63
C ASP A 88 0.27 11.71 2.85
N ILE A 89 -0.36 11.05 3.83
CA ILE A 89 -0.19 9.62 4.05
C ILE A 89 -1.01 8.85 2.99
N ILE A 90 -0.34 7.90 2.35
CA ILE A 90 -0.93 6.90 1.48
C ILE A 90 -0.93 5.57 2.23
N SER A 91 -2.08 4.92 2.32
CA SER A 91 -2.18 3.52 2.75
C SER A 91 -2.17 2.62 1.53
N PHE A 92 -1.38 1.55 1.56
CA PHE A 92 -1.17 0.64 0.45
C PHE A 92 -1.35 -0.80 0.91
N TYR A 93 -2.31 -1.49 0.32
CA TYR A 93 -2.59 -2.89 0.58
C TYR A 93 -2.42 -3.73 -0.68
N TRP A 94 -1.92 -4.96 -0.51
CA TRP A 94 -1.79 -5.92 -1.59
C TRP A 94 -2.05 -7.34 -1.11
N THR A 95 -2.60 -8.20 -1.96
CA THR A 95 -2.61 -9.65 -1.70
C THR A 95 -1.34 -10.31 -2.24
N ALA A 96 -1.16 -11.59 -1.90
CA ALA A 96 -0.14 -12.43 -2.51
C ALA A 96 -0.24 -12.44 -4.05
N ARG A 97 0.92 -12.54 -4.69
CA ARG A 97 1.08 -12.72 -6.14
C ARG A 97 0.39 -13.99 -6.57
N ASN A 98 -0.30 -13.92 -7.70
CA ASN A 98 -1.13 -14.99 -8.23
C ASN A 98 -2.22 -15.51 -7.30
N SER A 99 -2.59 -14.77 -6.24
CA SER A 99 -3.71 -15.16 -5.38
C SER A 99 -4.98 -15.28 -6.21
N GLY A 100 -5.19 -14.37 -7.17
CA GLY A 100 -6.27 -14.44 -8.18
C GLY A 100 -7.67 -14.65 -7.59
N VAL A 101 -7.89 -14.45 -6.29
CA VAL A 101 -9.19 -14.66 -5.64
C VAL A 101 -9.82 -13.30 -5.36
N MET A 102 -9.09 -12.42 -4.67
CA MET A 102 -9.56 -11.06 -4.39
C MET A 102 -9.40 -10.18 -5.64
N GLY A 103 -10.42 -9.38 -5.96
CA GLY A 103 -10.40 -8.47 -7.11
C GLY A 103 -10.68 -9.11 -8.47
N ASN A 104 -10.81 -10.43 -8.58
CA ASN A 104 -11.22 -11.07 -9.83
C ASN A 104 -12.62 -10.62 -10.30
N ASP A 105 -13.43 -10.09 -9.39
CA ASP A 105 -14.72 -9.49 -9.66
C ASP A 105 -14.64 -8.01 -10.09
N MET A 106 -13.45 -7.42 -10.27
CA MET A 106 -13.28 -6.02 -10.67
C MET A 106 -14.08 -5.60 -11.91
N PRO A 107 -14.16 -6.40 -13.01
CA PRO A 107 -15.03 -6.07 -14.13
C PRO A 107 -16.51 -5.97 -13.74
N THR A 108 -16.97 -6.86 -12.85
CA THR A 108 -18.33 -6.86 -12.32
C THR A 108 -18.56 -5.67 -11.40
N ARG A 109 -17.61 -5.31 -10.53
CA ARG A 109 -17.68 -4.10 -9.69
C ARG A 109 -17.85 -2.85 -10.53
N VAL A 110 -17.04 -2.71 -11.60
CA VAL A 110 -17.16 -1.60 -12.55
C VAL A 110 -18.57 -1.57 -13.17
N ALA A 111 -19.07 -2.70 -13.66
CA ALA A 111 -20.41 -2.78 -14.25
C ALA A 111 -21.51 -2.35 -13.27
N ILE A 112 -21.45 -2.86 -12.02
CA ILE A 112 -22.38 -2.50 -10.94
C ILE A 112 -22.34 -0.99 -10.67
N ARG A 113 -21.15 -0.38 -10.56
CA ARG A 113 -21.03 1.07 -10.32
C ARG A 113 -21.62 1.89 -11.47
N LYS A 114 -21.39 1.47 -12.72
CA LYS A 114 -21.98 2.15 -13.89
C LYS A 114 -23.51 2.06 -13.90
N GLU A 115 -24.10 0.99 -13.37
CA GLU A 115 -25.55 0.78 -13.29
C GLU A 115 -26.19 1.51 -12.08
N SER A 116 -25.54 1.46 -10.91
CA SER A 116 -26.06 2.01 -9.66
C SER A 116 -25.92 3.53 -9.55
N ALA A 117 -24.94 4.13 -10.23
CA ALA A 117 -24.66 5.56 -10.18
C ALA A 117 -25.12 6.31 -11.45
N VAL A 118 -25.06 7.65 -11.40
CA VAL A 118 -25.35 8.53 -12.54
C VAL A 118 -24.04 9.07 -13.10
N ARG A 119 -23.77 8.82 -14.37
CA ARG A 119 -22.62 9.40 -15.08
C ARG A 119 -22.64 10.92 -15.01
N ASN A 120 -21.54 11.53 -14.59
CA ASN A 120 -21.37 12.98 -14.53
C ASN A 120 -20.12 13.47 -15.30
N PRO A 121 -20.24 13.75 -16.61
CA PRO A 121 -19.09 14.20 -17.41
C PRO A 121 -18.45 15.50 -16.95
N LYS A 122 -19.17 16.33 -16.17
CA LYS A 122 -18.62 17.59 -15.65
C LYS A 122 -17.58 17.38 -14.55
N GLN A 123 -17.51 16.18 -13.97
CA GLN A 123 -16.56 15.82 -12.93
C GLN A 123 -15.47 14.86 -13.42
N ASP A 124 -15.43 14.56 -14.72
CA ASP A 124 -14.33 13.80 -15.30
C ASP A 124 -13.02 14.53 -15.06
N SER A 125 -12.01 13.77 -14.67
CA SER A 125 -10.69 14.31 -14.40
C SER A 125 -9.65 13.22 -14.49
N PHE A 126 -8.42 13.58 -14.88
CA PHE A 126 -7.25 12.69 -14.80
C PHE A 126 -7.45 11.31 -15.47
N ASP A 127 -8.09 11.31 -16.64
CA ASP A 127 -8.48 10.12 -17.43
C ASP A 127 -9.50 9.20 -16.73
N LEU A 128 -10.28 9.73 -15.80
CA LEU A 128 -11.30 8.99 -15.05
C LEU A 128 -12.71 9.48 -15.41
N GLU A 129 -13.59 8.53 -15.67
CA GLU A 129 -15.03 8.75 -15.83
C GLU A 129 -15.69 8.89 -14.46
N ALA A 130 -16.34 10.03 -14.19
CA ALA A 130 -17.01 10.26 -12.92
C ALA A 130 -18.48 9.79 -12.90
N TYR A 131 -18.89 9.19 -11.79
CA TYR A 131 -20.22 8.67 -11.52
C TYR A 131 -20.64 9.08 -10.10
N ILE A 132 -21.80 9.69 -9.93
CA ILE A 132 -22.34 10.09 -8.61
C ILE A 132 -23.39 9.06 -8.17
N GLU A 133 -23.28 8.53 -6.97
CA GLU A 133 -24.25 7.58 -6.43
C GLU A 133 -25.67 8.18 -6.45
N LYS A 134 -26.67 7.42 -6.91
CA LYS A 134 -28.06 7.90 -7.03
C LYS A 134 -28.65 8.32 -5.68
N PHE A 135 -28.34 7.55 -4.64
CA PHE A 135 -28.93 7.69 -3.31
C PHE A 135 -28.01 8.36 -2.30
N ASP A 136 -26.70 8.32 -2.52
CA ASP A 136 -25.70 9.00 -1.68
C ASP A 136 -24.91 10.03 -2.50
N LYS A 137 -25.41 11.26 -2.54
CA LYS A 137 -24.73 12.36 -3.25
C LYS A 137 -23.40 12.77 -2.59
N HIS A 138 -23.01 12.13 -1.48
CA HIS A 138 -21.72 12.32 -0.85
C HIS A 138 -20.65 11.36 -1.37
N THR A 139 -20.92 10.55 -2.40
CA THR A 139 -19.92 9.64 -2.96
C THR A 139 -19.77 9.84 -4.46
N VAL A 140 -18.53 9.99 -4.91
CA VAL A 140 -18.15 9.99 -6.34
C VAL A 140 -17.31 8.77 -6.64
N TRP A 141 -17.76 7.97 -7.58
CA TRP A 141 -17.01 6.88 -8.19
C TRP A 141 -16.30 7.39 -9.44
N TYR A 142 -15.00 7.20 -9.49
CA TYR A 142 -14.19 7.38 -10.68
C TYR A 142 -13.85 6.01 -11.25
N ILE A 143 -14.08 5.85 -12.55
CA ILE A 143 -13.80 4.61 -13.27
C ILE A 143 -12.76 4.88 -14.33
N GLY A 144 -11.72 4.06 -14.37
CA GLY A 144 -10.67 4.15 -15.38
C GLY A 144 -9.84 2.88 -15.42
N SER A 145 -8.56 3.03 -15.72
CA SER A 145 -7.63 1.91 -15.79
C SER A 145 -6.20 2.38 -15.47
N VAL A 146 -5.56 1.76 -14.48
CA VAL A 146 -4.10 1.90 -14.25
C VAL A 146 -3.35 1.31 -15.44
N TYR A 147 -3.76 0.11 -15.84
CA TYR A 147 -3.21 -0.65 -16.95
C TYR A 147 -4.32 -0.94 -17.96
N PRO A 148 -4.04 -0.99 -19.27
CA PRO A 148 -5.08 -1.17 -20.29
C PRO A 148 -6.01 -2.38 -20.08
N SER A 149 -5.50 -3.47 -19.48
CA SER A 149 -6.24 -4.70 -19.20
C SER A 149 -6.80 -4.81 -17.78
N SER A 150 -6.60 -3.78 -16.93
CA SER A 150 -7.00 -3.80 -15.52
C SER A 150 -7.96 -2.64 -15.21
N PRO A 151 -9.27 -2.93 -15.14
CA PRO A 151 -10.25 -1.94 -14.72
C PRO A 151 -9.96 -1.46 -13.30
N THR A 152 -10.09 -0.16 -13.07
CA THR A 152 -9.82 0.50 -11.79
C THR A 152 -11.04 1.26 -11.34
N THR A 153 -11.39 1.12 -10.07
CA THR A 153 -12.37 1.97 -9.40
C THR A 153 -11.69 2.84 -8.36
N ILE A 154 -12.06 4.11 -8.29
CA ILE A 154 -11.64 5.01 -7.21
C ILE A 154 -12.90 5.62 -6.59
N GLU A 155 -13.23 5.20 -5.38
CA GLU A 155 -14.29 5.78 -4.56
C GLU A 155 -13.76 7.00 -3.84
N CYS A 156 -14.41 8.15 -3.92
CA CYS A 156 -14.05 9.32 -3.13
C CYS A 156 -15.29 9.85 -2.39
N PHE A 157 -15.18 9.98 -1.08
CA PHE A 157 -16.20 10.68 -0.29
C PHE A 157 -16.13 12.19 -0.57
N ILE A 158 -17.27 12.82 -0.79
CA ILE A 158 -17.44 14.26 -0.86
C ILE A 158 -17.67 14.73 0.57
N ALA A 159 -16.65 15.34 1.17
CA ALA A 159 -16.78 15.97 2.47
C ALA A 159 -17.91 17.02 2.44
N SER A 160 -18.83 16.93 3.40
CA SER A 160 -19.95 17.88 3.54
C SER A 160 -19.50 19.26 4.06
N SER A 161 -18.25 19.38 4.52
CA SER A 161 -17.60 20.63 4.91
C SER A 161 -16.15 20.66 4.43
N ASN A 162 -15.63 21.85 4.15
CA ASN A 162 -14.24 22.09 3.70
C ASN A 162 -13.17 21.69 4.74
N HIS A 163 -13.57 21.13 5.89
CA HIS A 163 -12.71 20.77 7.01
C HIS A 163 -12.48 19.27 7.17
N GLN A 164 -13.19 18.42 6.40
CA GLN A 164 -12.95 16.98 6.42
C GLN A 164 -12.18 16.56 5.18
N ASN A 165 -11.03 15.96 5.41
CA ASN A 165 -10.21 15.32 4.39
C ASN A 165 -11.06 14.26 3.69
N SER A 166 -11.32 14.46 2.40
CA SER A 166 -12.05 13.47 1.61
C SER A 166 -11.07 12.36 1.26
N ILE A 167 -11.31 11.16 1.77
CA ILE A 167 -10.47 10.00 1.44
C ILE A 167 -10.99 9.41 0.12
N CYS A 168 -10.05 9.06 -0.74
CA CYS A 168 -10.26 8.26 -1.93
C CYS A 168 -9.69 6.86 -1.71
N GLN A 169 -10.43 5.82 -2.10
CA GLN A 169 -9.99 4.44 -2.13
C GLN A 169 -9.97 3.94 -3.58
N MET A 170 -8.78 3.57 -4.03
CA MET A 170 -8.53 3.00 -5.35
C MET A 170 -8.36 1.49 -5.25
N GLU A 171 -8.95 0.75 -6.17
CA GLU A 171 -8.91 -0.72 -6.23
C GLU A 171 -8.71 -1.21 -7.67
N TYR A 172 -7.84 -2.21 -7.85
CA TYR A 172 -7.65 -2.92 -9.12
C TYR A 172 -6.90 -4.26 -8.91
N VAL A 173 -6.76 -5.04 -9.99
CA VAL A 173 -5.89 -6.23 -10.01
C VAL A 173 -4.66 -5.95 -10.85
N HIS A 174 -3.45 -6.11 -10.30
CA HIS A 174 -2.23 -5.92 -11.07
C HIS A 174 -2.13 -7.01 -12.15
N PRO A 175 -2.02 -6.65 -13.44
CA PRO A 175 -2.10 -7.64 -14.52
C PRO A 175 -0.92 -8.61 -14.52
N ASP A 176 0.29 -8.14 -14.21
CA ASP A 176 1.50 -8.99 -14.28
C ASP A 176 1.72 -9.85 -13.03
N TYR A 177 1.32 -9.35 -11.87
CA TYR A 177 1.46 -10.03 -10.58
C TYR A 177 0.21 -10.82 -10.19
N ASN A 178 -0.90 -10.60 -10.90
CA ASN A 178 -2.19 -11.22 -10.66
C ASN A 178 -2.60 -11.17 -9.17
N ASN A 179 -2.41 -10.01 -8.56
CA ASN A 179 -2.77 -9.73 -7.17
C ASN A 179 -3.67 -8.50 -7.07
N TYR A 180 -4.47 -8.48 -6.02
CA TYR A 180 -5.31 -7.33 -5.70
C TYR A 180 -4.48 -6.21 -5.08
N ILE A 181 -4.75 -4.98 -5.51
CA ILE A 181 -4.12 -3.76 -5.02
C ILE A 181 -5.20 -2.80 -4.54
N GLN A 182 -5.02 -2.25 -3.34
CA GLN A 182 -5.83 -1.18 -2.81
C GLN A 182 -4.95 -0.03 -2.31
N LEU A 183 -5.32 1.20 -2.65
CA LEU A 183 -4.66 2.42 -2.19
C LEU A 183 -5.70 3.34 -1.56
N GLN A 184 -5.38 3.91 -0.41
CA GLN A 184 -6.16 4.98 0.20
C GLN A 184 -5.32 6.26 0.26
N PHE A 185 -5.89 7.37 -0.19
CA PHE A 185 -5.21 8.66 -0.25
C PHE A 185 -6.19 9.82 -0.17
N SER A 186 -5.74 10.99 0.27
CA SER A 186 -6.58 12.19 0.26
C SER A 186 -6.95 12.60 -1.17
N ARG A 187 -8.20 13.01 -1.39
CA ARG A 187 -8.72 13.50 -2.68
C ARG A 187 -7.88 14.63 -3.25
N LYS A 188 -7.18 15.41 -2.42
CA LYS A 188 -6.24 16.44 -2.90
C LYS A 188 -5.17 15.86 -3.83
N ASN A 189 -4.80 14.60 -3.62
CA ASN A 189 -3.79 13.86 -4.38
C ASN A 189 -4.39 13.07 -5.56
N LEU A 190 -5.69 13.22 -5.85
CA LEU A 190 -6.33 12.49 -6.96
C LEU A 190 -5.68 12.79 -8.32
N ALA A 191 -5.08 13.97 -8.50
CA ALA A 191 -4.33 14.29 -9.72
C ALA A 191 -3.14 13.34 -9.96
N ASP A 192 -2.55 12.82 -8.88
CA ASP A 192 -1.31 12.03 -8.87
C ASP A 192 -1.58 10.53 -8.73
N TRP A 193 -2.84 10.08 -8.87
CA TRP A 193 -3.25 8.70 -8.57
C TRP A 193 -2.42 7.62 -9.27
N LYS A 194 -2.01 7.86 -10.54
CA LYS A 194 -1.14 6.95 -11.30
C LYS A 194 0.29 6.91 -10.74
N GLU A 195 0.83 8.05 -10.32
CA GLU A 195 2.19 8.15 -9.78
C GLU A 195 2.28 7.59 -8.36
N ILE A 196 1.25 7.82 -7.54
CA ILE A 196 1.08 7.19 -6.24
C ILE A 196 1.05 5.67 -6.40
N ASN A 197 0.26 5.18 -7.35
CA ASN A 197 0.22 3.75 -7.66
C ASN A 197 1.58 3.21 -8.10
N ARG A 198 2.28 3.91 -8.99
CA ARG A 198 3.63 3.52 -9.44
C ARG A 198 4.61 3.43 -8.25
N MET A 199 4.54 4.36 -7.31
CA MET A 199 5.38 4.33 -6.10
C MET A 199 5.06 3.12 -5.22
N ALA A 200 3.77 2.83 -5.00
CA ALA A 200 3.33 1.67 -4.22
C ALA A 200 3.82 0.35 -4.82
N ILE A 201 3.66 0.17 -6.14
CA ILE A 201 4.15 -1.02 -6.84
C ILE A 201 5.68 -1.13 -6.78
N ASN A 202 6.42 -0.03 -6.98
CA ASN A 202 7.88 -0.03 -6.81
C ASN A 202 8.30 -0.48 -5.39
N TYR A 203 7.54 -0.11 -4.35
CA TYR A 203 7.82 -0.58 -3.00
C TYR A 203 7.54 -2.07 -2.85
N MET A 204 6.38 -2.54 -3.30
CA MET A 204 6.03 -3.97 -3.27
C MET A 204 7.08 -4.83 -3.97
N GLU A 205 7.56 -4.39 -5.14
CA GLU A 205 8.63 -5.05 -5.88
C GLU A 205 9.96 -5.03 -5.13
N LYS A 206 10.33 -3.87 -4.59
CA LYS A 206 11.59 -3.70 -3.85
C LYS A 206 11.65 -4.54 -2.57
N TRP A 207 10.51 -4.73 -1.91
CA TRP A 207 10.41 -5.45 -0.65
C TRP A 207 10.21 -6.95 -0.84
N TYR A 208 9.87 -7.42 -2.04
CA TYR A 208 9.63 -8.85 -2.27
C TYR A 208 10.93 -9.66 -2.12
N ASP A 209 10.88 -10.67 -1.24
CA ASP A 209 11.95 -11.65 -1.06
C ASP A 209 11.59 -12.92 -1.85
N GLU A 210 12.48 -13.36 -2.75
CA GLU A 210 12.32 -14.59 -3.56
C GLU A 210 12.31 -15.89 -2.73
#